data_AF-A0A1I5N9Q5-F1
#
_entry.id   AF-A0A1I5N9Q5-F1
#
_cell.length_a   1.000
_cell.length_b   1.000
_cell.length_c   1.000
_cell.angle_alpha   90.00
_cell.angle_beta   90.00
_cell.angle_gamma   90.00
#
_symmetry.space_group_name_H-M   'P 1'
#
loop_
_entity.id
_entity.type
_entity.pdbx_description
1 polymer ?
#
loop_
_entity_poly.entity_id
_entity_poly.type
_entity_poly.pdbx_seq_one_letter_code
_entity_poly.pdbx_strand_id
1 'polypeptide(L)'
;MFKRLAAAAVLAATVVPVSVVHAQRPSPPPGPLINGYLCCNMRTYGDSISDINYDEQGTSIVAVGTPARITAYDFRFFNLELAGKPQRIKNDYSRNIPLIDFAKRYVVTEDPKQKMAAFPPAVSTAIRAGKVMPGMTREQVLMAIGYPVAGENPSLDATTWRYWRDSWSEYQVSFDDKGLVKGVVGDPVALSRVLAATP
;
A
#
# COMPACT_ATOMS: atom_id res chain seq x y z
N MET A 1 15.19 -22.70 -85.57
CA MET A 1 15.20 -21.61 -84.56
C MET A 1 13.80 -21.47 -83.99
N PHE A 2 13.49 -22.09 -82.85
CA PHE A 2 12.21 -21.87 -82.16
C PHE A 2 12.46 -21.74 -80.65
N LYS A 3 11.98 -20.63 -80.11
CA LYS A 3 12.28 -20.07 -78.78
C LYS A 3 11.69 -20.92 -77.65
N ARG A 4 12.49 -21.20 -76.63
CA ARG A 4 12.02 -21.70 -75.32
C ARG A 4 11.38 -20.53 -74.56
N LEU A 5 10.10 -20.63 -74.23
CA LEU A 5 9.41 -19.74 -73.29
C LEU A 5 9.70 -20.21 -71.87
N ALA A 6 10.42 -19.40 -71.09
CA ALA A 6 10.58 -19.59 -69.66
C ALA A 6 9.41 -18.90 -68.94
N ALA A 7 8.63 -19.65 -68.17
CA ALA A 7 7.62 -19.10 -67.27
C ALA A 7 8.32 -18.63 -65.99
N ALA A 8 8.30 -17.32 -65.74
CA ALA A 8 8.75 -16.73 -64.49
C ALA A 8 7.62 -16.78 -63.46
N ALA A 9 7.81 -17.54 -62.38
CA ALA A 9 6.91 -17.55 -61.24
C ALA A 9 7.17 -16.30 -60.37
N VAL A 10 6.20 -15.39 -60.32
CA VAL A 10 6.22 -14.23 -59.42
C VAL A 10 5.79 -14.71 -58.03
N LEU A 11 6.74 -14.85 -57.11
CA LEU A 11 6.45 -15.00 -55.68
C LEU A 11 5.99 -13.65 -55.12
N ALA A 12 4.68 -13.49 -54.95
CA ALA A 12 4.12 -12.38 -54.20
C ALA A 12 4.42 -12.58 -52.71
N ALA A 13 5.39 -11.84 -52.18
CA ALA A 13 5.63 -11.79 -50.74
C ALA A 13 4.48 -11.02 -50.07
N THR A 14 3.54 -11.74 -49.47
CA THR A 14 2.50 -11.16 -48.61
C THR A 14 3.16 -10.67 -47.32
N VAL A 15 3.40 -9.36 -47.24
CA VAL A 15 3.83 -8.72 -45.99
C VAL A 15 2.61 -8.65 -45.08
N VAL A 16 2.51 -9.56 -44.11
CA VAL A 16 1.47 -9.49 -43.08
C VAL A 16 1.92 -8.43 -42.07
N PRO A 17 1.21 -7.29 -41.92
CA PRO A 17 1.57 -6.34 -40.90
C PRO A 17 1.30 -6.98 -39.53
N VAL A 18 2.37 -7.26 -38.77
CA VAL A 18 2.24 -7.63 -37.37
C VAL A 18 1.81 -6.38 -36.61
N SER A 19 0.50 -6.23 -36.41
CA SER A 19 -0.02 -5.20 -35.50
C SER A 19 0.41 -5.56 -34.08
N VAL A 20 1.48 -4.92 -33.60
CA VAL A 20 1.86 -4.97 -32.20
C VAL A 20 0.77 -4.22 -31.43
N VAL A 21 -0.22 -4.95 -30.90
CA VAL A 21 -1.19 -4.41 -29.96
C VAL A 21 -0.42 -4.04 -28.69
N HIS A 22 0.05 -2.79 -28.62
CA HIS A 22 0.50 -2.23 -27.36
C HIS A 22 -0.72 -2.23 -26.44
N ALA A 23 -0.68 -3.05 -25.39
CA ALA A 23 -1.73 -3.07 -24.37
C ALA A 23 -1.91 -1.64 -23.85
N GLN A 24 -3.01 -0.99 -24.25
CA GLN A 24 -3.31 0.36 -23.81
C GLN A 24 -3.54 0.33 -22.30
N ARG A 25 -2.92 1.28 -21.60
CA ARG A 25 -3.11 1.46 -20.17
C ARG A 25 -4.60 1.69 -19.89
N PRO A 26 -5.24 0.96 -18.95
CA PRO A 26 -6.62 1.22 -18.59
C PRO A 26 -6.81 2.67 -18.16
N SER A 27 -7.93 3.28 -18.57
CA SER A 27 -8.28 4.63 -18.13
C SER A 27 -8.44 4.65 -16.61
N PRO A 28 -7.96 5.70 -15.91
CA PRO A 28 -8.16 5.84 -14.48
C PRO A 28 -9.66 5.85 -14.12
N PRO A 29 -10.07 5.19 -13.02
CA PRO A 29 -11.44 5.31 -12.54
C PRO A 29 -11.69 6.75 -12.08
N PRO A 30 -12.88 7.34 -12.31
CA PRO A 30 -13.13 8.72 -11.85
C PRO A 30 -13.09 8.82 -10.32
N GLY A 31 -13.69 7.84 -9.62
CA GLY A 31 -13.67 7.71 -8.16
C GLY A 31 -14.23 8.91 -7.38
N PRO A 32 -14.55 8.77 -6.09
CA PRO A 32 -14.96 9.90 -5.28
C PRO A 32 -13.73 10.70 -4.79
N LEU A 33 -13.73 12.01 -5.00
CA LEU A 33 -12.72 12.92 -4.43
C LEU A 33 -13.14 13.30 -3.00
N ILE A 34 -12.76 12.47 -2.03
CA ILE A 34 -13.16 12.64 -0.63
C ILE A 34 -12.18 13.51 0.15
N ASN A 35 -12.72 14.28 1.10
CA ASN A 35 -11.98 14.93 2.18
C ASN A 35 -12.11 14.06 3.45
N GLY A 36 -11.03 13.97 4.22
CA GLY A 36 -10.99 13.19 5.43
C GLY A 36 -9.64 13.26 6.11
N TYR A 37 -9.19 12.12 6.62
CA TYR A 37 -7.99 11.99 7.43
C TYR A 37 -7.24 10.73 7.06
N LEU A 38 -5.91 10.77 7.20
CA LEU A 38 -5.07 9.60 7.02
C LEU A 38 -5.37 8.58 8.12
N CYS A 39 -5.65 7.33 7.74
CA CYS A 39 -6.09 6.26 8.64
C CYS A 39 -5.09 5.90 9.74
N CYS A 40 -3.82 6.18 9.47
CA CYS A 40 -2.69 5.43 10.01
C CYS A 40 -1.40 6.17 9.71
N ASN A 41 -0.32 5.85 10.42
CA ASN A 41 0.98 6.36 10.02
C ASN A 41 1.42 5.74 8.70
N MET A 42 1.81 6.60 7.77
CA MET A 42 2.40 6.20 6.50
C MET A 42 3.78 6.83 6.35
N ARG A 43 4.69 6.13 5.68
CA ARG A 43 6.04 6.58 5.41
C ARG A 43 6.15 7.12 4.00
N THR A 44 6.46 8.40 3.91
CA THR A 44 6.66 9.09 2.63
C THR A 44 8.13 9.18 2.29
N TYR A 45 8.44 9.00 1.02
CA TYR A 45 9.71 9.32 0.39
C TYR A 45 9.45 10.40 -0.67
N GLY A 46 9.77 11.65 -0.34
CA GLY A 46 9.46 12.80 -1.20
C GLY A 46 7.96 13.05 -1.37
N ASP A 47 7.43 12.77 -2.56
CA ASP A 47 6.02 12.94 -2.93
C ASP A 47 5.24 11.60 -3.01
N SER A 48 5.84 10.51 -2.55
CA SER A 48 5.32 9.16 -2.76
C SER A 48 5.32 8.31 -1.49
N ILE A 49 4.24 7.57 -1.31
CA ILE A 49 4.02 6.58 -0.26
C ILE A 49 3.71 5.24 -0.93
N SER A 50 4.37 4.17 -0.49
CA SER A 50 4.04 2.80 -0.89
C SER A 50 3.10 2.15 0.14
N ASP A 51 2.16 1.31 -0.29
CA ASP A 51 1.25 0.59 0.60
C ASP A 51 1.96 -0.37 1.55
N ILE A 52 3.18 -0.81 1.22
CA ILE A 52 4.00 -1.66 2.08
C ILE A 52 4.65 -0.92 3.25
N ASN A 53 4.66 0.42 3.21
CA ASN A 53 5.05 1.28 4.34
C ASN A 53 6.47 1.06 4.89
N TYR A 54 7.46 0.94 4.01
CA TYR A 54 8.86 0.69 4.38
C TYR A 54 9.47 1.78 5.28
N ASP A 55 10.29 1.34 6.23
CA ASP A 55 11.15 2.14 7.10
C ASP A 55 12.58 2.10 6.58
N GLU A 56 12.78 2.78 5.45
CA GLU A 56 14.06 2.91 4.76
C GLU A 56 14.66 4.31 4.93
N GLN A 57 15.96 4.43 4.64
CA GLN A 57 16.66 5.71 4.68
C GLN A 57 15.98 6.73 3.76
N GLY A 58 15.77 7.94 4.28
CA GLY A 58 15.10 9.03 3.54
C GLY A 58 13.58 9.00 3.63
N THR A 59 12.98 8.00 4.27
CA THR A 59 11.55 8.01 4.59
C THR A 59 11.26 8.84 5.85
N SER A 60 10.07 9.41 5.92
CA SER A 60 9.56 10.10 7.12
C SER A 60 8.10 9.77 7.36
N ILE A 61 7.66 9.81 8.63
CA ILE A 61 6.27 9.51 8.99
C ILE A 61 5.37 10.70 8.68
N VAL A 62 4.31 10.46 7.90
CA VAL A 62 3.08 11.24 7.88
C VAL A 62 2.14 10.64 8.92
N ALA A 63 1.84 11.41 9.95
CA ALA A 63 1.12 10.92 11.12
C ALA A 63 -0.32 10.50 10.80
N VAL A 64 -0.79 9.48 11.51
CA VAL A 64 -2.22 9.14 11.64
C VAL A 64 -3.05 10.39 11.96
N GLY A 65 -4.21 10.51 11.33
CA GLY A 65 -5.10 11.67 11.45
C GLY A 65 -4.57 12.95 10.80
N THR A 66 -3.57 12.87 9.92
CA THR A 66 -3.22 13.99 9.03
C THR A 66 -4.41 14.30 8.11
N PRO A 67 -4.87 15.57 8.01
CA PRO A 67 -5.91 15.92 7.06
C PRO A 67 -5.53 15.51 5.64
N ALA A 68 -6.45 14.81 4.98
CA ALA A 68 -6.25 14.19 3.69
C ALA A 68 -7.36 14.57 2.72
N ARG A 69 -6.99 14.86 1.48
CA ARG A 69 -7.95 15.13 0.39
C ARG A 69 -7.53 14.40 -0.86
N ILE A 70 -8.34 13.45 -1.34
CA ILE A 70 -8.09 12.78 -2.61
C ILE A 70 -8.31 13.80 -3.74
N THR A 71 -7.33 13.89 -4.64
CA THR A 71 -7.34 14.87 -5.74
C THR A 71 -7.50 14.22 -7.11
N ALA A 72 -7.05 12.98 -7.28
CA ALA A 72 -7.24 12.21 -8.50
C ALA A 72 -6.97 10.72 -8.26
N TYR A 73 -7.49 9.90 -9.15
CA TYR A 73 -7.14 8.49 -9.26
C TYR A 73 -6.32 8.26 -10.53
N ASP A 74 -5.45 7.26 -10.48
CA ASP A 74 -4.67 6.77 -11.61
C ASP A 74 -4.94 5.26 -11.77
N PHE A 75 -4.11 4.50 -12.49
CA PHE A 75 -4.27 3.06 -12.63
C PHE A 75 -3.78 2.27 -11.40
N ARG A 76 -2.72 2.73 -10.72
CA ARG A 76 -2.07 2.00 -9.59
C ARG A 76 -1.76 2.86 -8.37
N PHE A 77 -2.24 4.08 -8.35
CA PHE A 77 -2.07 4.98 -7.21
C PHE A 77 -3.21 5.99 -7.24
N PHE A 78 -3.41 6.66 -6.12
CA PHE A 78 -4.26 7.84 -6.09
C PHE A 78 -3.44 9.02 -5.56
N ASN A 79 -3.72 10.19 -6.12
CA ASN A 79 -3.13 11.44 -5.68
C ASN A 79 -3.99 12.03 -4.56
N LEU A 80 -3.32 12.65 -3.61
CA LEU A 80 -3.95 13.31 -2.48
C LEU A 80 -3.11 14.47 -1.99
N GLU A 81 -3.74 15.38 -1.27
CA GLU A 81 -3.04 16.33 -0.41
C GLU A 81 -3.03 15.81 1.02
N LEU A 82 -1.85 15.79 1.65
CA LEU A 82 -1.66 15.50 3.07
C LEU A 82 -1.13 16.77 3.74
N ALA A 83 -1.96 17.37 4.62
CA ALA A 83 -1.68 18.67 5.24
C ALA A 83 -1.22 19.74 4.22
N GLY A 84 -1.90 19.83 3.07
CA GLY A 84 -1.61 20.79 2.01
C GLY A 84 -0.40 20.45 1.12
N LYS A 85 0.27 19.32 1.35
CA LYS A 85 1.37 18.84 0.49
C LYS A 85 0.86 17.79 -0.50
N PRO A 86 1.15 17.91 -1.80
CA PRO A 86 0.80 16.88 -2.76
C PRO A 86 1.59 15.60 -2.48
N GLN A 87 0.90 14.47 -2.53
CA GLN A 87 1.42 13.13 -2.32
C GLN A 87 0.71 12.16 -3.26
N ARG A 88 1.27 10.97 -3.42
CA ARG A 88 0.56 9.81 -3.98
C ARG A 88 0.72 8.60 -3.08
N ILE A 89 -0.35 7.81 -2.92
CA ILE A 89 -0.28 6.50 -2.26
C ILE A 89 -0.41 5.43 -3.34
N LYS A 90 0.64 4.62 -3.46
CA LYS A 90 0.79 3.59 -4.49
C LYS A 90 0.23 2.26 -4.00
N ASN A 91 -0.61 1.66 -4.81
CA ASN A 91 -1.04 0.28 -4.68
C ASN A 91 0.03 -0.64 -5.32
N ASP A 92 1.18 -0.75 -4.63
CA ASP A 92 2.31 -1.52 -5.13
C ASP A 92 2.06 -3.02 -4.96
N TYR A 93 1.47 -3.45 -3.84
CA TYR A 93 1.35 -4.86 -3.45
C TYR A 93 -0.08 -5.33 -3.10
N SER A 94 -1.06 -4.43 -3.02
CA SER A 94 -2.47 -4.74 -2.74
C SER A 94 -3.36 -4.73 -4.00
N ARG A 95 -2.81 -5.19 -5.13
CA ARG A 95 -3.43 -5.08 -6.47
C ARG A 95 -4.65 -5.98 -6.67
N ASN A 96 -4.89 -6.89 -5.74
CA ASN A 96 -6.13 -7.67 -5.64
C ASN A 96 -7.33 -6.84 -5.12
N ILE A 97 -7.12 -5.56 -4.77
CA ILE A 97 -8.15 -4.64 -4.32
C ILE A 97 -8.35 -3.56 -5.39
N PRO A 98 -9.61 -3.29 -5.83
CA PRO A 98 -9.91 -2.16 -6.70
C PRO A 98 -9.38 -0.85 -6.12
N LEU A 99 -8.83 0.03 -6.97
CA LEU A 99 -8.13 1.23 -6.50
C LEU A 99 -8.99 2.15 -5.61
N ILE A 100 -10.30 2.24 -5.89
CA ILE A 100 -11.23 3.02 -5.08
C ILE A 100 -11.32 2.43 -3.66
N ASP A 101 -11.47 1.11 -3.53
CA ASP A 101 -11.55 0.45 -2.23
C ASP A 101 -10.21 0.44 -1.50
N PHE A 102 -9.11 0.35 -2.25
CA PHE A 102 -7.77 0.59 -1.72
C PHE A 102 -7.64 2.00 -1.13
N ALA A 103 -8.10 3.05 -1.82
CA ALA A 103 -8.02 4.42 -1.32
C ALA A 103 -8.86 4.65 -0.06
N LYS A 104 -10.03 3.99 0.05
CA LYS A 104 -10.88 4.02 1.26
C LYS A 104 -10.20 3.46 2.50
N ARG A 105 -9.17 2.60 2.35
CA ARG A 105 -8.37 2.14 3.48
C ARG A 105 -7.57 3.28 4.11
N TYR A 106 -7.03 4.20 3.30
CA TYR A 106 -6.07 5.19 3.76
C TYR A 106 -6.69 6.56 4.04
N VAL A 107 -7.76 6.95 3.33
CA VAL A 107 -8.47 8.20 3.57
C VAL A 107 -9.83 7.89 4.17
N VAL A 108 -9.97 8.18 5.46
CA VAL A 108 -11.18 7.91 6.26
C VAL A 108 -11.90 9.21 6.62
N THR A 109 -13.21 9.17 6.80
CA THR A 109 -14.04 10.37 7.04
C THR A 109 -14.00 10.86 8.48
N GLU A 110 -13.77 9.97 9.44
CA GLU A 110 -13.64 10.29 10.86
C GLU A 110 -12.16 10.46 11.22
N ASP A 111 -11.82 11.49 12.02
CA ASP A 111 -10.45 11.69 12.47
C ASP A 111 -10.04 10.57 13.45
N PRO A 112 -9.08 9.70 13.09
CA PRO A 112 -8.65 8.61 13.98
C PRO A 112 -8.09 9.11 15.31
N LYS A 113 -7.65 10.38 15.40
CA LYS A 113 -7.19 10.98 16.66
C LYS A 113 -8.28 11.03 17.74
N GLN A 114 -9.55 11.12 17.34
CA GLN A 114 -10.67 11.07 18.28
C GLN A 114 -10.73 9.71 19.00
N LYS A 115 -10.56 8.61 18.26
CA LYS A 115 -10.46 7.27 18.85
C LYS A 115 -9.19 7.11 19.68
N MET A 116 -8.05 7.60 19.20
CA MET A 116 -6.77 7.54 19.93
C MET A 116 -6.83 8.23 21.30
N ALA A 117 -7.63 9.28 21.45
CA ALA A 117 -7.77 9.98 22.72
C ALA A 117 -8.35 9.08 23.83
N ALA A 118 -9.10 8.03 23.46
CA ALA A 118 -9.66 7.06 24.39
C ALA A 118 -8.76 5.84 24.64
N PHE A 119 -7.65 5.68 23.90
CA PHE A 119 -6.76 4.54 24.07
C PHE A 119 -5.86 4.70 25.32
N PRO A 120 -5.39 3.58 25.91
CA PRO A 120 -4.40 3.64 26.97
C PRO A 120 -3.17 4.48 26.57
N PRO A 121 -2.58 5.28 27.47
CA PRO A 121 -1.45 6.16 27.12
C PRO A 121 -0.28 5.45 26.45
N ALA A 122 0.07 4.25 26.89
CA ALA A 122 1.13 3.44 26.29
C ALA A 122 0.82 3.06 24.83
N VAL A 123 -0.42 2.68 24.54
CA VAL A 123 -0.89 2.35 23.18
C VAL A 123 -0.83 3.58 22.27
N SER A 124 -1.36 4.72 22.73
CA SER A 124 -1.33 5.96 21.95
C SER A 124 0.11 6.45 21.67
N THR A 125 1.02 6.27 22.62
CA THR A 125 2.45 6.58 22.44
C THR A 125 3.10 5.65 21.44
N ALA A 126 2.83 4.34 21.51
CA ALA A 126 3.34 3.37 20.55
C ALA A 126 2.78 3.63 19.13
N ILE A 127 1.49 3.94 18.99
CA ILE A 127 0.89 4.34 17.71
C ILE A 127 1.61 5.57 17.17
N ARG A 128 1.78 6.65 17.95
CA ARG A 128 2.51 7.85 17.47
C ARG A 128 3.94 7.57 17.02
N ALA A 129 4.60 6.59 17.64
CA ALA A 129 5.96 6.17 17.29
C ALA A 129 6.03 5.17 16.13
N GLY A 130 4.89 4.75 15.55
CA GLY A 130 4.86 3.73 14.51
C GLY A 130 5.25 2.34 14.99
N LYS A 131 4.93 2.03 16.26
CA LYS A 131 5.33 0.82 16.96
C LYS A 131 4.12 -0.04 17.36
N VAL A 132 4.38 -1.34 17.49
CA VAL A 132 3.42 -2.36 17.95
C VAL A 132 3.86 -2.89 19.32
N MET A 133 2.89 -3.22 20.16
CA MET A 133 3.12 -3.87 21.46
C MET A 133 2.04 -4.93 21.74
N PRO A 134 2.34 -5.93 22.60
CA PRO A 134 1.33 -6.88 23.06
C PRO A 134 0.09 -6.19 23.64
N GLY A 135 -1.08 -6.78 23.42
CA GLY A 135 -2.37 -6.26 23.86
C GLY A 135 -3.00 -5.21 22.93
N MET A 136 -2.29 -4.73 21.89
CA MET A 136 -2.92 -3.86 20.89
C MET A 136 -4.02 -4.60 20.11
N THR A 137 -5.10 -3.90 19.76
CA THR A 137 -6.11 -4.44 18.83
C THR A 137 -5.61 -4.38 17.38
N ARG A 138 -6.26 -5.11 16.48
CA ARG A 138 -6.05 -4.98 15.02
C ARG A 138 -6.14 -3.53 14.53
N GLU A 139 -7.16 -2.78 14.97
CA GLU A 139 -7.31 -1.37 14.61
C GLU A 139 -6.10 -0.54 15.08
N GLN A 140 -5.62 -0.76 16.31
CA GLN A 140 -4.45 -0.05 16.85
C GLN A 140 -3.17 -0.39 16.07
N VAL A 141 -2.99 -1.64 15.65
CA VAL A 141 -1.88 -2.05 14.77
C VAL A 141 -1.97 -1.34 13.42
N LEU A 142 -3.14 -1.32 12.78
CA LEU A 142 -3.34 -0.61 11.52
C LEU A 142 -3.03 0.88 11.65
N MET A 143 -3.47 1.51 12.74
CA MET A 143 -3.18 2.93 13.00
C MET A 143 -1.67 3.18 13.19
N ALA A 144 -0.96 2.25 13.85
CA ALA A 144 0.46 2.37 14.11
C ALA A 144 1.32 2.18 12.85
N ILE A 145 1.06 1.12 12.06
CA ILE A 145 1.98 0.67 11.01
C ILE A 145 1.33 0.50 9.62
N GLY A 146 0.07 0.90 9.46
CA GLY A 146 -0.67 0.81 8.21
C GLY A 146 -1.25 -0.58 7.94
N TYR A 147 -2.00 -0.67 6.85
CA TYR A 147 -2.56 -1.94 6.38
C TYR A 147 -1.47 -2.90 5.96
N PRO A 148 -1.57 -4.19 6.34
CA PRO A 148 -0.73 -5.20 5.72
C PRO A 148 -1.11 -5.31 4.24
N VAL A 149 -0.13 -5.58 3.37
CA VAL A 149 -0.37 -5.67 1.93
C VAL A 149 -1.30 -6.84 1.64
N ALA A 150 -2.32 -6.59 0.82
CA ALA A 150 -3.41 -7.54 0.63
C ALA A 150 -3.03 -8.76 -0.23
N GLY A 151 -1.94 -8.68 -1.00
CA GLY A 151 -1.38 -9.84 -1.70
C GLY A 151 -0.85 -10.92 -0.75
N GLU A 152 -0.34 -10.51 0.41
CA GLU A 152 0.26 -11.41 1.42
C GLU A 152 -0.70 -11.67 2.60
N ASN A 153 -1.71 -10.82 2.75
CA ASN A 153 -2.67 -10.83 3.85
C ASN A 153 -4.10 -10.66 3.31
N PRO A 154 -4.68 -11.72 2.73
CA PRO A 154 -5.98 -11.64 2.05
C PRO A 154 -7.15 -11.38 3.01
N SER A 155 -6.99 -11.71 4.30
CA SER A 155 -7.98 -11.44 5.35
C SER A 155 -7.37 -10.68 6.51
N LEU A 156 -8.02 -9.59 6.92
CA LEU A 156 -7.64 -8.85 8.13
C LEU A 156 -8.06 -9.60 9.41
N ASP A 157 -8.97 -10.58 9.31
CA ASP A 157 -9.38 -11.40 10.45
C ASP A 157 -8.43 -12.57 10.73
N ALA A 158 -7.38 -12.74 9.90
CA ALA A 158 -6.36 -13.74 10.12
C ALA A 158 -5.69 -13.58 11.50
N THR A 159 -5.26 -14.70 12.08
CA THR A 159 -4.54 -14.73 13.36
C THR A 159 -3.12 -14.19 13.24
N THR A 160 -2.60 -14.03 12.02
CA THR A 160 -1.26 -13.52 11.75
C THR A 160 -1.29 -12.58 10.56
N TRP A 161 -0.64 -11.43 10.71
CA TRP A 161 -0.35 -10.51 9.60
C TRP A 161 1.13 -10.45 9.31
N ARG A 162 1.52 -10.57 8.04
CA ARG A 162 2.89 -10.44 7.54
C ARG A 162 3.15 -9.01 7.06
N TYR A 163 4.32 -8.49 7.42
CA TYR A 163 4.78 -7.14 7.13
C TYR A 163 6.27 -7.13 6.80
N TRP A 164 6.72 -5.99 6.27
CA TRP A 164 8.11 -5.75 5.91
C TRP A 164 8.55 -4.37 6.42
N ARG A 165 9.80 -4.25 6.87
CA ARG A 165 10.41 -2.93 7.15
C ARG A 165 11.25 -2.41 6.01
N ASP A 166 11.77 -3.31 5.20
CA ASP A 166 12.43 -3.05 3.93
C ASP A 166 12.25 -4.30 3.07
N SER A 167 12.92 -4.34 1.92
CA SER A 167 12.78 -5.46 0.97
C SER A 167 13.19 -6.84 1.53
N TRP A 168 13.89 -6.91 2.68
CA TRP A 168 14.47 -8.14 3.20
C TRP A 168 14.03 -8.47 4.63
N SER A 169 13.67 -7.46 5.42
CA SER A 169 13.29 -7.62 6.81
C SER A 169 11.78 -7.84 6.98
N GLU A 170 11.34 -9.10 6.82
CA GLU A 170 9.98 -9.54 7.13
C GLU A 170 9.77 -9.65 8.65
N TYR A 171 8.56 -9.30 9.11
CA TYR A 171 8.08 -9.63 10.44
C TYR A 171 6.58 -9.94 10.42
N GLN A 172 6.11 -10.60 11.47
CA GLN A 172 4.74 -11.07 11.62
C GLN A 172 4.15 -10.59 12.94
N VAL A 173 2.94 -10.04 12.88
CA VAL A 173 2.14 -9.69 14.05
C VAL A 173 1.12 -10.81 14.27
N SER A 174 1.19 -11.47 15.40
CA SER A 174 0.27 -12.55 15.79
C SER A 174 -0.79 -12.02 16.75
N PHE A 175 -2.03 -12.47 16.58
CA PHE A 175 -3.19 -12.12 17.38
C PHE A 175 -3.72 -13.33 18.13
N ASP A 176 -4.24 -13.11 19.34
CA ASP A 176 -4.99 -14.12 20.08
C ASP A 176 -6.46 -14.22 19.61
N ASP A 177 -7.21 -15.12 20.23
CA ASP A 177 -8.62 -15.39 19.92
C ASP A 177 -9.54 -14.18 20.17
N LYS A 178 -9.07 -13.18 20.92
CA LYS A 178 -9.77 -11.91 21.17
C LYS A 178 -9.36 -10.82 20.17
N GLY A 179 -8.44 -11.12 19.26
CA GLY A 179 -7.92 -10.17 18.29
C GLY A 179 -6.93 -9.15 18.86
N LEU A 180 -6.29 -9.49 19.99
CA LEU A 180 -5.24 -8.69 20.60
C LEU A 180 -3.87 -9.22 20.20
N VAL A 181 -2.90 -8.34 20.02
CA VAL A 181 -1.52 -8.73 19.69
C VAL A 181 -0.98 -9.64 20.79
N LYS A 182 -0.72 -10.89 20.43
CA LYS A 182 -0.06 -11.89 21.28
C LYS A 182 1.45 -11.72 21.24
N GLY A 183 2.00 -11.37 20.08
CA GLY A 183 3.44 -11.17 19.90
C GLY A 183 3.81 -10.78 18.48
N VAL A 184 5.04 -10.28 18.33
CA VAL A 184 5.63 -9.94 17.03
C VAL A 184 6.93 -10.73 16.86
N VAL A 185 7.08 -11.44 15.75
CA VAL A 185 8.23 -12.30 15.46
C VAL A 185 8.74 -12.03 14.06
N GLY A 186 10.03 -12.22 13.79
CA GLY A 186 10.59 -11.99 12.46
C GLY A 186 12.05 -11.59 12.51
N ASP A 187 12.47 -10.92 11.44
CA ASP A 187 13.83 -10.43 11.28
C ASP A 187 14.24 -9.46 12.41
N PRO A 188 15.41 -9.62 13.05
CA PRO A 188 15.85 -8.76 14.15
C PRO A 188 15.90 -7.26 13.82
N VAL A 189 16.25 -6.90 12.59
CA VAL A 189 16.29 -5.50 12.16
C VAL A 189 14.87 -4.95 12.11
N ALA A 190 13.92 -5.70 11.52
CA ALA A 190 12.51 -5.31 11.56
C ALA A 190 12.00 -5.16 13.00
N LEU A 191 12.29 -6.13 13.88
CA LEU A 191 11.83 -6.12 15.27
C LEU A 191 12.35 -4.90 16.04
N SER A 192 13.63 -4.54 15.88
CA SER A 192 14.21 -3.34 16.50
C SER A 192 13.49 -2.03 16.10
N ARG A 193 12.89 -2.02 14.90
CA ARG A 193 12.17 -0.87 14.34
C ARG A 193 10.66 -0.90 14.57
N VAL A 194 10.03 -2.05 14.81
CA VAL A 194 8.57 -2.13 15.02
C VAL A 194 8.14 -2.29 16.47
N LEU A 195 8.95 -2.89 17.33
CA LEU A 195 8.55 -3.09 18.71
C LEU A 195 8.62 -1.79 19.51
N ALA A 196 7.57 -1.51 20.29
CA ALA A 196 7.65 -0.51 21.34
C ALA A 196 8.63 -0.99 22.42
N ALA A 197 9.39 -0.06 23.00
CA ALA A 197 10.19 -0.40 24.17
C ALA A 197 9.25 -0.83 25.30
N THR A 198 9.57 -1.95 25.94
CA THR A 198 8.91 -2.32 27.20
C THR A 198 9.22 -1.21 28.22
N PRO A 199 8.22 -0.73 28.98
CA PRO A 199 8.43 0.20 30.08
C PRO A 199 9.46 -0.31 31.10
#